data_AF-A0A1V3H5D3-F1
#
_entry.id   AF-A0A1V3H5D3-F1
#
_cell.length_a   1.000
_cell.length_b   1.000
_cell.length_c   1.000
_cell.angle_alpha   90.00
_cell.angle_beta   90.00
_cell.angle_gamma   90.00
#
_symmetry.space_group_name_H-M   'P 1'
#
loop_
_entity.id
_entity.type
_entity.pdbx_description
1 polymer ?
#
loop_
_entity_poly.entity_id
_entity_poly.type
_entity_poly.pdbx_seq_one_letter_code
_entity_poly.pdbx_strand_id
1 'polypeptide(L)'
;MVGTKFGARPAINTAFWSFLSFNFFLTEPKLTLNVYSQDDIATLIFLVVIGFVSGPAASKIRNQFLLLKEANRYAETLRDLAQSLSIIKDEKSLWHTLSHHVSLLTNVKCEIYINHGNGSGGFLKEGTFSLTPVERSALDWSVKNSRQSGKFTKTLSSSNYTFIPLVVEESVAAVVIIIWEKEDEYFSAFDNDVIYSMLKQASDTLQRIRLAKDLERSKLHAEVEQLRSTLLSSVSHDLKSPLSAMMGAAETLRELDEKLTLQDRFELVDTIIQESSRLDNYIQNLLDITKFSDKGVKIEKDWVSIDDIISSVLKRLYRFFKGSKVKYEKEGEGSLLYVQTELIEQAIYNIVENASRYTPDNDYVSIRVKFNDRYCLVSIEDNGPG
;
A
#
# COMPACT_ATOMS: atom_id res chain seq x y z
N MET A 1 -4.20 40.50 -41.33
CA MET A 1 -3.55 39.17 -41.52
C MET A 1 -2.03 39.18 -41.32
N VAL A 2 -1.27 40.18 -41.79
CA VAL A 2 0.20 40.19 -41.58
C VAL A 2 0.57 40.37 -40.10
N GLY A 3 -0.10 41.28 -39.38
CA GLY A 3 0.15 41.48 -37.95
C GLY A 3 -0.19 40.27 -37.07
N THR A 4 -1.15 39.44 -37.48
CA THR A 4 -1.46 38.21 -36.76
C THR A 4 -0.45 37.11 -37.02
N LYS A 5 0.26 37.08 -38.16
CA LYS A 5 1.27 36.04 -38.48
C LYS A 5 2.69 36.42 -38.07
N PHE A 6 3.11 37.66 -38.31
CA PHE A 6 4.52 38.08 -38.24
C PHE A 6 4.79 39.18 -37.20
N GLY A 7 3.78 39.58 -36.42
CA GLY A 7 3.91 40.57 -35.34
C GLY A 7 3.76 42.02 -35.80
N ALA A 8 3.96 42.95 -34.87
CA ALA A 8 3.64 44.37 -35.07
C ALA A 8 4.50 45.07 -36.14
N ARG A 9 5.82 44.79 -36.19
CA ARG A 9 6.76 45.45 -37.12
C ARG A 9 6.43 45.18 -38.59
N PRO A 10 6.20 43.92 -39.04
CA PRO A 10 5.79 43.64 -40.41
C PRO A 10 4.40 44.20 -40.74
N ALA A 11 3.48 44.26 -39.77
CA ALA A 11 2.15 44.84 -39.97
C ALA A 11 2.20 46.32 -40.32
N ILE A 12 3.05 47.08 -39.60
CA ILE A 12 3.26 48.51 -39.84
C ILE A 12 3.90 48.72 -41.22
N ASN A 13 4.91 47.93 -41.57
CA ASN A 13 5.54 48.01 -42.89
C ASN A 13 4.56 47.69 -44.03
N THR A 14 3.71 46.67 -43.89
CA THR A 14 2.69 46.35 -44.88
C THR A 14 1.63 47.45 -44.98
N ALA A 15 1.22 48.06 -43.86
CA ALA A 15 0.30 49.20 -43.87
C ALA A 15 0.91 50.41 -44.60
N PHE A 16 2.21 50.67 -44.39
CA PHE A 16 2.95 51.73 -45.08
C PHE A 16 3.05 51.50 -46.59
N TRP A 17 3.40 50.29 -47.03
CA TRP A 17 3.44 49.96 -48.46
C TRP A 17 2.05 49.94 -49.10
N SER A 18 1.03 49.46 -48.37
CA SER A 18 -0.37 49.55 -48.81
C SER A 18 -0.83 51.00 -48.95
N PHE A 19 -0.38 51.87 -48.06
CA PHE A 19 -0.62 53.32 -48.11
C PHE A 19 -0.01 53.95 -49.37
N LEU A 20 1.28 53.67 -49.66
CA LEU A 20 1.95 54.20 -50.86
C LEU A 20 1.26 53.70 -52.14
N SER A 21 0.87 52.43 -52.18
CA SER A 21 0.15 51.85 -53.32
C SER A 21 -1.24 52.47 -53.49
N PHE A 22 -1.98 52.71 -52.40
CA PHE A 22 -3.32 53.31 -52.48
C PHE A 22 -3.26 54.74 -53.00
N ASN A 23 -2.35 55.55 -52.44
CA ASN A 23 -2.14 56.94 -52.84
C ASN A 23 -1.78 57.05 -54.34
N PHE A 24 -0.86 56.21 -54.81
CA PHE A 24 -0.34 56.29 -56.18
C PHE A 24 -1.37 55.87 -57.26
N PHE A 25 -2.21 54.86 -56.98
CA PHE A 25 -3.12 54.30 -57.98
C PHE A 25 -4.56 54.82 -57.92
N LEU A 26 -5.05 55.22 -56.73
CA LEU A 26 -6.47 55.48 -56.50
C LEU A 26 -6.81 56.93 -56.18
N THR A 27 -5.83 57.75 -55.75
CA THR A 27 -6.03 59.17 -55.42
C THR A 27 -5.81 60.05 -56.65
N GLU A 28 -6.65 61.07 -56.86
CA GLU A 28 -6.46 62.01 -57.98
C GLU A 28 -5.52 63.18 -57.62
N PRO A 29 -4.56 63.55 -58.49
CA PRO A 29 -4.28 62.97 -59.80
C PRO A 29 -3.47 61.66 -59.72
N LYS A 30 -3.94 60.65 -60.47
CA LYS A 30 -3.37 59.29 -60.49
C LYS A 30 -1.93 59.29 -60.99
N LEU A 31 -1.14 58.30 -60.55
CA LEU A 31 0.29 58.14 -60.86
C LEU A 31 1.18 59.26 -60.30
N THR A 32 0.70 59.99 -59.30
CA THR A 32 1.46 61.00 -58.57
C THR A 32 1.34 60.74 -57.07
N LEU A 33 2.31 61.23 -56.29
CA LEU A 33 2.24 61.21 -54.81
C LEU A 33 1.70 62.52 -54.24
N ASN A 34 1.15 63.41 -55.08
CA ASN A 34 0.64 64.70 -54.66
C ASN A 34 -0.83 64.58 -54.24
N VAL A 35 -1.11 64.92 -52.98
CA VAL A 35 -2.46 64.91 -52.41
C VAL A 35 -2.99 66.33 -52.34
N TYR A 36 -4.05 66.63 -53.09
CA TYR A 36 -4.63 67.98 -53.15
C TYR A 36 -5.98 68.12 -52.41
N SER A 37 -6.71 67.02 -52.19
CA SER A 37 -8.00 67.01 -51.49
C SER A 37 -7.85 66.78 -49.99
N GLN A 38 -8.59 67.52 -49.18
CA GLN A 38 -8.61 67.35 -47.72
C GLN A 38 -9.19 65.98 -47.30
N ASP A 39 -10.11 65.43 -48.08
CA ASP A 39 -10.76 64.14 -47.80
C ASP A 39 -9.80 62.94 -47.99
N ASP A 40 -8.88 63.05 -48.94
CA ASP A 40 -7.86 62.03 -49.20
C ASP A 40 -6.82 62.01 -48.08
N ILE A 41 -6.41 63.18 -47.58
CA ILE A 41 -5.52 63.29 -46.42
C ILE A 41 -6.17 62.65 -45.18
N ALA A 42 -7.47 62.89 -44.95
CA ALA A 42 -8.20 62.32 -43.83
C ALA A 42 -8.26 60.77 -43.92
N THR A 43 -8.59 60.23 -45.09
CA THR A 43 -8.62 58.77 -45.34
C THR A 43 -7.26 58.13 -45.11
N LEU A 44 -6.19 58.80 -45.56
CA LEU A 44 -4.82 58.34 -45.41
C LEU A 44 -4.37 58.31 -43.94
N ILE A 45 -4.67 59.37 -43.18
CA ILE A 45 -4.38 59.43 -41.73
C ILE A 45 -5.16 58.31 -41.02
N PHE A 46 -6.43 58.12 -41.35
CA PHE A 46 -7.29 57.09 -40.76
C PHE A 46 -6.73 55.68 -40.99
N LEU A 47 -6.23 55.38 -42.19
CA LEU A 47 -5.68 54.07 -42.55
C LEU A 47 -4.38 53.76 -41.80
N VAL A 48 -3.51 54.77 -41.62
CA VAL A 48 -2.28 54.64 -40.82
C VAL A 48 -2.61 54.42 -39.34
N VAL A 49 -3.58 55.17 -38.79
CA VAL A 49 -4.03 55.01 -37.40
C VAL A 49 -4.61 53.61 -37.17
N ILE A 50 -5.45 53.10 -38.08
CA ILE A 50 -5.98 51.74 -37.98
C ILE A 50 -4.86 50.70 -37.99
N GLY A 51 -3.90 50.81 -38.90
CA GLY A 51 -2.76 49.89 -38.97
C GLY A 51 -1.92 49.90 -37.70
N PHE A 52 -1.65 51.09 -37.16
CA PHE A 52 -0.84 51.29 -35.96
C PHE A 52 -1.55 50.84 -34.68
N VAL A 53 -2.89 50.92 -34.62
CA VAL A 53 -3.67 50.44 -33.47
C VAL A 53 -3.94 48.94 -33.57
N SER A 54 -4.36 48.46 -34.74
CA SER A 54 -4.79 47.08 -34.95
C SER A 54 -3.64 46.08 -34.99
N GLY A 55 -2.46 46.46 -35.51
CA GLY A 55 -1.29 45.59 -35.58
C GLY A 55 -0.77 45.15 -34.20
N PRO A 56 -0.37 46.10 -33.32
CA PRO A 56 0.04 45.81 -31.95
C PRO A 56 -1.07 45.17 -31.12
N ALA A 57 -2.33 45.61 -31.25
CA ALA A 57 -3.45 45.02 -30.53
C ALA A 57 -3.63 43.53 -30.89
N ALA A 58 -3.64 43.19 -32.19
CA ALA A 58 -3.74 41.82 -32.66
C ALA A 58 -2.54 40.96 -32.20
N SER A 59 -1.33 41.53 -32.20
CA SER A 59 -0.13 40.84 -31.71
C SER A 59 -0.20 40.59 -30.20
N LYS A 60 -0.69 41.55 -29.41
CA LYS A 60 -0.85 41.42 -27.96
C LYS A 60 -1.89 40.35 -27.61
N ILE A 61 -3.04 40.37 -28.30
CA ILE A 61 -4.10 39.36 -28.13
C ILE A 61 -3.57 37.97 -28.47
N ARG A 62 -2.82 37.81 -29.58
CA ARG A 62 -2.20 36.52 -29.93
C ARG A 62 -1.22 36.03 -28.87
N ASN A 63 -0.35 36.89 -28.35
CA ASN A 63 0.61 36.51 -27.32
C ASN A 63 -0.10 36.12 -26.02
N GLN A 64 -1.15 36.85 -25.62
CA GLN A 64 -1.97 36.46 -24.47
C GLN A 64 -2.67 35.12 -24.69
N PHE A 65 -3.21 34.88 -25.88
CA PHE A 65 -3.83 33.60 -26.23
C PHE A 65 -2.84 32.44 -26.18
N LEU A 66 -1.62 32.63 -26.67
CA LEU A 66 -0.56 31.61 -26.61
C LEU A 66 -0.16 31.28 -25.17
N LEU A 67 0.08 32.30 -24.33
CA LEU A 67 0.39 32.12 -22.91
C LEU A 67 -0.75 31.40 -22.16
N LEU A 68 -1.99 31.77 -22.45
CA LEU A 68 -3.17 31.16 -21.83
C LEU A 68 -3.36 29.70 -22.28
N LYS A 69 -3.07 29.40 -23.55
CA LYS A 69 -3.09 28.03 -24.07
C LYS A 69 -2.02 27.16 -23.41
N GLU A 70 -0.82 27.68 -23.22
CA GLU A 70 0.24 26.98 -22.48
C GLU A 70 -0.16 26.75 -21.02
N ALA A 71 -0.61 27.79 -20.31
CA ALA A 71 -1.08 27.69 -18.93
C ALA A 71 -2.20 26.64 -18.78
N ASN A 72 -3.16 26.61 -19.72
CA ASN A 72 -4.23 25.62 -19.70
C ASN A 72 -3.72 24.18 -19.92
N ARG A 73 -2.79 23.97 -20.86
CA ARG A 73 -2.16 22.65 -21.09
C ARG A 73 -1.49 22.12 -19.82
N TYR A 74 -0.78 22.98 -19.08
CA TYR A 74 -0.13 22.58 -17.83
C TYR A 74 -1.13 22.32 -16.70
N ALA A 75 -2.19 23.13 -16.61
CA ALA A 75 -3.27 22.90 -15.67
C ALA A 75 -3.99 21.56 -15.93
N GLU A 76 -4.17 21.17 -17.19
CA GLU A 76 -4.66 19.85 -17.59
C GLU A 76 -3.69 18.75 -17.12
N THR A 77 -2.40 18.91 -17.40
CA THR A 77 -1.36 17.92 -17.00
C THR A 77 -1.32 17.70 -15.48
N LEU A 78 -1.39 18.78 -14.69
CA LEU A 78 -1.43 18.68 -13.22
C LEU A 78 -2.73 18.05 -12.72
N ARG A 79 -3.85 18.27 -13.40
CA ARG A 79 -5.14 17.67 -13.05
C ARG A 79 -5.16 16.18 -13.34
N ASP A 80 -4.61 15.77 -14.48
CA ASP A 80 -4.50 14.36 -14.88
C ASP A 80 -3.61 13.58 -13.91
N LEU A 81 -2.49 14.18 -13.49
CA LEU A 81 -1.66 13.62 -12.43
C LEU A 81 -2.44 13.51 -11.11
N ALA A 82 -3.09 14.59 -10.66
CA ALA A 82 -3.85 14.58 -9.40
C ALA A 82 -4.94 13.49 -9.39
N GLN A 83 -5.65 13.32 -10.51
CA GLN A 83 -6.66 12.27 -10.66
C GLN A 83 -6.03 10.87 -10.60
N SER A 84 -4.91 10.66 -11.29
CA SER A 84 -4.16 9.40 -11.25
C SER A 84 -3.66 9.09 -9.83
N LEU A 85 -3.11 10.08 -9.12
CA LEU A 85 -2.61 9.96 -7.76
C LEU A 85 -3.71 9.72 -6.72
N SER A 86 -4.96 10.09 -6.99
CA SER A 86 -6.08 9.93 -6.06
C SER A 86 -6.42 8.46 -5.78
N ILE A 87 -6.27 7.59 -6.79
CA ILE A 87 -6.68 6.18 -6.73
C ILE A 87 -5.55 5.27 -6.20
N ILE A 88 -4.30 5.76 -6.23
CA ILE A 88 -3.12 4.98 -5.85
C ILE A 88 -3.08 4.72 -4.33
N LYS A 89 -2.79 3.46 -3.97
CA LYS A 89 -2.68 2.98 -2.59
C LYS A 89 -1.28 2.48 -2.21
N ASP A 90 -0.38 2.35 -3.18
CA ASP A 90 0.95 1.78 -2.97
C ASP A 90 2.05 2.68 -3.55
N GLU A 91 3.24 2.61 -2.94
CA GLU A 91 4.37 3.46 -3.33
C GLU A 91 4.89 3.12 -4.74
N LYS A 92 4.82 1.86 -5.16
CA LYS A 92 5.35 1.43 -6.46
C LYS A 92 4.55 2.05 -7.61
N SER A 93 3.22 2.01 -7.53
CA SER A 93 2.32 2.65 -8.50
C SER A 93 2.48 4.16 -8.50
N LEU A 94 2.70 4.79 -7.33
CA LEU A 94 3.02 6.23 -7.23
C LEU A 94 4.27 6.57 -8.04
N TRP A 95 5.38 5.83 -7.83
CA TRP A 95 6.63 6.08 -8.55
C TRP A 95 6.50 5.87 -10.05
N HIS A 96 5.83 4.80 -10.49
CA HIS A 96 5.57 4.60 -11.92
C HIS A 96 4.75 5.74 -12.54
N THR A 97 3.71 6.20 -11.83
CA THR A 97 2.82 7.26 -12.32
C THR A 97 3.55 8.59 -12.41
N LEU A 98 4.36 8.94 -11.40
CA LEU A 98 5.16 10.15 -11.39
C LEU A 98 6.20 10.14 -12.51
N SER A 99 6.97 9.05 -12.64
CA SER A 99 7.97 8.87 -13.71
C SER A 99 7.34 9.02 -15.09
N HIS A 100 6.16 8.41 -15.31
CA HIS A 100 5.42 8.52 -16.56
C HIS A 100 5.01 9.97 -16.87
N HIS A 101 4.37 10.67 -15.94
CA HIS A 101 3.89 12.03 -16.19
C HIS A 101 5.02 13.05 -16.37
N VAL A 102 6.12 12.91 -15.61
CA VAL A 102 7.30 13.74 -15.81
C VAL A 102 7.92 13.48 -17.19
N SER A 103 8.00 12.21 -17.61
CA SER A 103 8.49 11.84 -18.94
C SER A 103 7.62 12.39 -20.08
N LEU A 104 6.29 12.40 -19.93
CA LEU A 104 5.38 13.03 -20.90
C LEU A 104 5.58 14.54 -20.99
N LEU A 105 5.77 15.21 -19.85
CA LEU A 105 5.97 16.66 -19.81
C LEU A 105 7.28 17.07 -20.48
N THR A 106 8.38 16.38 -20.17
CA THR A 106 9.72 16.71 -20.70
C THR A 106 10.00 16.11 -22.06
N ASN A 107 9.19 15.13 -22.50
CA ASN A 107 9.45 14.31 -23.69
C ASN A 107 10.81 13.59 -23.66
N VAL A 108 11.28 13.28 -22.45
CA VAL A 108 12.59 12.70 -22.16
C VAL A 108 12.43 11.57 -21.15
N LYS A 109 13.32 10.57 -21.19
CA LYS A 109 13.28 9.45 -20.25
C LYS A 109 13.49 9.96 -18.81
N CYS A 110 12.60 9.52 -17.91
CA CYS A 110 12.65 9.85 -16.50
C CYS A 110 12.76 8.59 -15.65
N GLU A 111 13.70 8.56 -14.71
CA GLU A 111 13.83 7.50 -13.70
C GLU A 111 13.67 8.06 -12.28
N ILE A 112 13.40 7.17 -11.33
CA ILE A 112 13.25 7.52 -9.91
C ILE A 112 14.20 6.67 -9.09
N TYR A 113 15.02 7.36 -8.30
CA TYR A 113 15.82 6.77 -7.23
C TYR A 113 15.07 6.89 -5.91
N ILE A 114 14.81 5.77 -5.25
CA ILE A 114 14.08 5.70 -3.98
C ILE A 114 15.11 5.67 -2.85
N ASN A 115 14.98 6.58 -1.88
CA ASN A 115 15.84 6.62 -0.71
C ASN A 115 15.14 5.95 0.47
N HIS A 116 15.73 4.87 1.02
CA HIS A 116 15.21 4.20 2.21
C HIS A 116 15.80 4.76 3.53
N GLY A 117 16.46 5.92 3.51
CA GLY A 117 16.91 6.64 4.71
C GLY A 117 18.27 6.19 5.27
N ASN A 118 18.64 4.92 5.11
CA ASN A 118 19.88 4.36 5.68
C ASN A 118 21.08 4.40 4.71
N GLY A 119 21.04 5.23 3.68
CA GLY A 119 22.00 5.21 2.56
C GLY A 119 21.81 4.01 1.61
N SER A 120 20.96 3.04 1.97
CA SER A 120 20.42 2.04 1.07
C SER A 120 19.30 2.70 0.25
N GLY A 121 19.56 2.96 -1.02
CA GLY A 121 18.54 3.36 -1.99
C GLY A 121 18.65 2.53 -3.25
N GLY A 122 17.56 2.48 -4.01
CA GLY A 122 17.45 1.64 -5.19
C GLY A 122 16.71 2.37 -6.31
N PHE A 123 17.03 1.98 -7.54
CA PHE A 123 16.28 2.44 -8.71
C PHE A 123 14.99 1.63 -8.84
N LEU A 124 13.93 2.28 -9.34
CA LEU A 124 12.64 1.63 -9.60
C LEU A 124 12.75 0.40 -10.52
N LYS A 125 13.74 0.37 -11.42
CA LYS A 125 14.11 -0.79 -12.25
C LYS A 125 15.58 -1.12 -12.07
N GLU A 126 15.87 -2.11 -11.23
CA GLU A 126 17.23 -2.62 -11.03
C GLU A 126 17.86 -3.12 -12.34
N GLY A 127 19.12 -2.75 -12.60
CA GLY A 127 19.92 -3.27 -13.71
C GLY A 127 19.84 -2.53 -15.05
N THR A 128 18.92 -1.58 -15.22
CA THR A 128 18.76 -0.84 -16.50
C THR A 128 19.55 0.47 -16.57
N PHE A 129 20.07 0.95 -15.46
CA PHE A 129 20.59 2.31 -15.33
C PHE A 129 21.90 2.30 -14.54
N SER A 130 22.95 2.83 -15.16
CA SER A 130 24.28 2.94 -14.56
C SER A 130 24.64 4.42 -14.50
N LEU A 131 24.87 4.92 -13.28
CA LEU A 131 25.31 6.29 -13.06
C LEU A 131 26.83 6.38 -13.19
N THR A 132 27.30 7.39 -13.93
CA THR A 132 28.70 7.79 -13.89
C THR A 132 29.08 8.33 -12.50
N PRO A 133 30.38 8.40 -12.14
CA PRO A 133 30.80 8.97 -10.86
C PRO A 133 30.32 10.42 -10.65
N VAL A 134 30.23 11.20 -11.73
CA VAL A 134 29.72 12.59 -11.70
C VAL A 134 28.24 12.61 -11.37
N GLU A 135 27.45 11.78 -12.05
CA GLU A 135 26.00 11.67 -11.82
C GLU A 135 25.68 11.11 -10.43
N ARG A 136 26.47 10.14 -9.95
CA ARG A 136 26.33 9.61 -8.59
C ARG A 136 26.61 10.68 -7.55
N SER A 137 27.64 11.50 -7.76
CA SER A 137 27.94 12.64 -6.88
C SER A 137 26.81 13.67 -6.88
N ALA A 138 26.18 13.91 -8.03
CA ALA A 138 25.02 14.80 -8.15
C ALA A 138 23.78 14.25 -7.43
N LEU A 139 23.48 12.97 -7.60
CA LEU A 139 22.43 12.28 -6.86
C LEU A 139 22.65 12.39 -5.34
N ASP A 140 23.83 12.01 -4.86
CA ASP A 140 24.17 12.03 -3.44
C ASP A 140 24.12 13.47 -2.87
N TRP A 141 24.57 14.46 -3.65
CA TRP A 141 24.47 15.86 -3.26
C TRP A 141 23.01 16.31 -3.15
N SER A 142 22.16 15.93 -4.11
CA SER A 142 20.73 16.26 -4.08
C SER A 142 19.99 15.60 -2.92
N VAL A 143 20.32 14.35 -2.59
CA VAL A 143 19.80 13.66 -1.39
C VAL A 143 20.25 14.38 -0.11
N LYS A 144 21.53 14.77 -0.03
CA LYS A 144 22.09 15.40 1.18
C LYS A 144 21.59 16.83 1.41
N ASN A 145 21.40 17.61 0.34
CA ASN A 145 21.10 19.05 0.43
C ASN A 145 19.62 19.39 0.17
N SER A 146 18.78 18.40 -0.16
CA SER A 146 17.37 18.60 -0.50
C SER A 146 17.17 19.65 -1.61
N ARG A 147 18.10 19.71 -2.57
CA ARG A 147 18.11 20.69 -3.67
C ARG A 147 18.39 20.03 -5.01
N GLN A 148 17.89 20.65 -6.07
CA GLN A 148 18.16 20.21 -7.45
C GLN A 148 19.65 20.33 -7.80
N SER A 149 20.15 19.40 -8.62
CA SER A 149 21.51 19.42 -9.16
C SER A 149 21.55 18.86 -10.58
N GLY A 150 22.69 19.02 -11.27
CA GLY A 150 22.90 18.48 -12.61
C GLY A 150 22.67 19.47 -13.75
N LYS A 151 22.37 18.97 -14.96
CA LYS A 151 22.12 19.78 -16.16
C LYS A 151 21.04 20.82 -15.88
N PHE A 152 21.18 22.02 -16.46
CA PHE A 152 20.29 23.16 -16.25
C PHE A 152 20.23 23.73 -14.82
N THR A 153 21.19 23.36 -13.94
CA THR A 153 21.32 23.94 -12.60
C THR A 153 22.68 24.62 -12.41
N LYS A 154 22.85 25.34 -11.29
CA LYS A 154 24.13 25.97 -10.91
C LYS A 154 25.10 24.99 -10.25
N THR A 155 24.64 23.80 -9.86
CA THR A 155 25.40 22.85 -9.05
C THR A 155 25.62 21.56 -9.82
N LEU A 156 26.88 21.16 -9.99
CA LEU A 156 27.24 19.92 -10.72
C LEU A 156 26.66 19.88 -12.14
N SER A 157 26.72 21.02 -12.83
CA SER A 157 26.14 21.24 -14.17
C SER A 157 26.80 20.44 -15.30
N SER A 158 27.94 19.80 -15.03
CA SER A 158 28.63 18.91 -15.98
C SER A 158 27.95 17.55 -16.15
N SER A 159 26.96 17.22 -15.31
CA SER A 159 26.12 16.04 -15.49
C SER A 159 25.18 16.21 -16.67
N ASN A 160 24.96 15.13 -17.44
CA ASN A 160 23.93 15.11 -18.49
C ASN A 160 22.51 14.90 -17.94
N TYR A 161 22.36 14.66 -16.64
CA TYR A 161 21.06 14.44 -15.99
C TYR A 161 20.71 15.60 -15.06
N THR A 162 19.42 15.84 -14.87
CA THR A 162 18.89 16.73 -13.81
C THR A 162 18.29 15.88 -12.69
N PHE A 163 18.69 16.18 -11.46
CA PHE A 163 18.25 15.50 -10.25
C PHE A 163 17.35 16.43 -9.45
N ILE A 164 16.10 16.03 -9.21
CA ILE A 164 15.13 16.83 -8.47
C ILE A 164 14.64 16.02 -7.26
N PRO A 165 14.99 16.41 -6.03
CA PRO A 165 14.62 15.67 -4.84
C PRO A 165 13.13 15.87 -4.50
N LEU A 166 12.48 14.78 -4.14
CA LEU A 166 11.15 14.76 -3.53
C LEU A 166 11.32 14.64 -2.02
N VAL A 167 10.91 15.68 -1.29
CA VAL A 167 11.05 15.78 0.16
C VAL A 167 9.72 15.47 0.83
N VAL A 168 9.72 14.57 1.81
CA VAL A 168 8.58 14.26 2.68
C VAL A 168 9.04 14.42 4.13
N GLU A 169 8.31 15.23 4.91
CA GLU A 169 8.58 15.43 6.35
C GLU A 169 10.08 15.71 6.64
N GLU A 170 10.68 16.62 5.86
CA GLU A 170 12.09 17.05 5.98
C GLU A 170 13.15 16.04 5.50
N SER A 171 12.75 14.84 5.05
CA SER A 171 13.66 13.84 4.48
C SER A 171 13.47 13.69 2.98
N VAL A 172 14.55 13.50 2.21
CA VAL A 172 14.46 13.17 0.78
C VAL A 172 13.99 11.72 0.65
N ALA A 173 12.74 11.51 0.23
CA ALA A 173 12.17 10.19 0.05
C ALA A 173 12.54 9.56 -1.29
N ALA A 174 12.69 10.39 -2.32
CA ALA A 174 13.09 9.97 -3.65
C ALA A 174 13.79 11.11 -4.41
N VAL A 175 14.49 10.77 -5.48
CA VAL A 175 15.04 11.75 -6.44
C VAL A 175 14.55 11.37 -7.82
N VAL A 176 13.90 12.33 -8.48
CA VAL A 176 13.49 12.24 -9.89
C VAL A 176 14.70 12.60 -10.75
N ILE A 177 15.02 11.73 -11.70
CA ILE A 177 16.19 11.83 -12.58
C ILE A 177 15.70 11.99 -14.01
N ILE A 178 15.99 13.13 -14.62
CA ILE A 178 15.66 13.44 -16.01
C ILE A 178 16.93 13.29 -16.85
N ILE A 179 16.88 12.46 -17.89
CA ILE A 179 18.06 11.98 -18.64
C ILE A 179 18.15 12.70 -19.99
N TRP A 180 18.95 13.75 -20.10
CA TRP A 180 19.03 14.55 -21.32
C TRP A 180 19.99 13.94 -22.34
N GLU A 181 19.47 13.37 -23.44
CA GLU A 181 20.27 12.68 -24.46
C GLU A 181 20.79 13.63 -25.55
N LYS A 182 20.12 14.75 -25.79
CA LYS A 182 20.48 15.71 -26.86
C LYS A 182 20.94 17.05 -26.31
N GLU A 183 21.83 17.73 -27.04
CA GLU A 183 22.30 19.07 -26.68
C GLU A 183 21.24 20.16 -26.93
N ASP A 184 20.37 19.97 -27.92
CA ASP A 184 19.30 20.93 -28.28
C ASP A 184 18.04 20.85 -27.41
N GLU A 185 18.05 20.03 -26.35
CA GLU A 185 16.93 19.92 -25.42
C GLU A 185 16.78 21.21 -24.59
N TYR A 186 15.56 21.74 -24.54
CA TYR A 186 15.24 22.96 -23.81
C TYR A 186 14.46 22.64 -22.54
N PHE A 187 14.94 23.14 -21.41
CA PHE A 187 14.26 23.02 -20.12
C PHE A 187 13.91 24.41 -19.60
N SER A 188 12.63 24.79 -19.70
CA SER A 188 12.20 26.13 -19.31
C SER A 188 12.04 26.25 -17.79
N ALA A 189 12.14 27.48 -17.27
CA ALA A 189 11.82 27.75 -15.87
C ALA A 189 10.37 27.32 -15.51
N PHE A 190 9.45 27.45 -16.46
CA PHE A 190 8.06 27.08 -16.28
C PHE A 190 7.87 25.55 -16.18
N ASP A 191 8.60 24.77 -16.99
CA ASP A 191 8.58 23.30 -16.89
C ASP A 191 9.07 22.86 -15.51
N ASN A 192 10.09 23.55 -14.98
CA ASN A 192 10.60 23.29 -13.64
C ASN A 192 9.52 23.54 -12.57
N ASP A 193 8.79 24.65 -12.65
CA ASP A 193 7.70 24.98 -11.70
C ASP A 193 6.56 23.94 -11.74
N VAL A 194 6.22 23.44 -12.93
CA VAL A 194 5.23 22.37 -13.11
C VAL A 194 5.73 21.06 -12.49
N ILE A 195 6.99 20.68 -12.73
CA ILE A 195 7.59 19.47 -12.14
C ILE A 195 7.64 19.56 -10.61
N TYR A 196 8.00 20.71 -10.05
CA TYR A 196 7.94 20.95 -8.60
C TYR A 196 6.53 20.79 -8.05
N SER A 197 5.52 21.26 -8.78
CA SER A 197 4.12 21.08 -8.42
C SER A 197 3.70 19.60 -8.46
N MET A 198 4.16 18.84 -9.45
CA MET A 198 3.94 17.40 -9.55
C MET A 198 4.60 16.64 -8.39
N LEU A 199 5.86 16.96 -8.10
CA LEU A 199 6.62 16.40 -6.98
C LEU A 199 5.93 16.68 -5.64
N LYS A 200 5.35 17.87 -5.47
CA LYS A 200 4.60 18.23 -4.27
C LYS A 200 3.35 17.37 -4.11
N GLN A 201 2.55 17.20 -5.18
CA GLN A 201 1.38 16.31 -5.14
C GLN A 201 1.76 14.85 -4.88
N ALA A 202 2.88 14.39 -5.44
CA ALA A 202 3.42 13.07 -5.21
C ALA A 202 3.91 12.89 -3.76
N SER A 203 4.55 13.90 -3.18
CA SER A 203 4.93 13.95 -1.76
C SER A 203 3.72 13.80 -0.85
N ASP A 204 2.68 14.61 -1.08
CA ASP A 204 1.46 14.57 -0.28
C ASP A 204 0.75 13.21 -0.42
N THR A 205 0.79 12.61 -1.61
CA THR A 205 0.28 11.26 -1.86
C THR A 205 1.11 10.18 -1.16
N LEU A 206 2.45 10.28 -1.17
CA LEU A 206 3.33 9.36 -0.45
C LEU A 206 3.06 9.41 1.06
N GLN A 207 2.91 10.61 1.61
CA GLN A 207 2.58 10.80 3.02
C GLN A 207 1.23 10.14 3.35
N ARG A 208 0.21 10.34 2.51
CA ARG A 208 -1.10 9.69 2.66
C ARG A 208 -1.00 8.16 2.66
N ILE A 209 -0.20 7.59 1.75
CA ILE A 209 0.02 6.13 1.66
C ILE A 209 0.70 5.59 2.92
N ARG A 210 1.73 6.27 3.43
CA ARG A 210 2.45 5.87 4.64
C ARG A 210 1.55 5.94 5.88
N LEU A 211 0.85 7.05 6.07
CA LEU A 211 -0.10 7.21 7.17
C LEU A 211 -1.21 6.15 7.15
N ALA A 212 -1.73 5.80 5.97
CA ALA A 212 -2.72 4.74 5.85
C ALA A 212 -2.18 3.37 6.29
N LYS A 213 -0.94 3.04 5.89
CA LYS A 213 -0.27 1.79 6.30
C LYS A 213 0.02 1.75 7.79
N ASP A 214 0.46 2.86 8.38
CA ASP A 214 0.74 2.93 9.81
C ASP A 214 -0.54 2.80 10.65
N LEU A 215 -1.64 3.40 10.17
CA LEU A 215 -2.95 3.26 10.80
C LEU A 215 -3.49 1.83 10.71
N GLU A 216 -3.31 1.16 9.56
CA GLU A 216 -3.67 -0.26 9.39
C GLU A 216 -2.87 -1.15 10.34
N ARG A 217 -1.54 -0.96 10.44
CA ARG A 217 -0.69 -1.67 11.40
C ARG A 217 -1.12 -1.43 12.84
N SER A 218 -1.39 -0.18 13.21
CA SER A 218 -1.84 0.16 14.56
C SER A 218 -3.18 -0.48 14.90
N LYS A 219 -4.11 -0.57 13.95
CA LYS A 219 -5.39 -1.25 14.14
C LYS A 219 -5.20 -2.74 14.36
N LEU A 220 -4.40 -3.40 13.53
CA LEU A 220 -4.09 -4.83 13.70
C LEU A 220 -3.44 -5.10 15.06
N HIS A 221 -2.50 -4.25 15.49
CA HIS A 221 -1.90 -4.35 16.82
C HIS A 221 -2.93 -4.17 17.95
N ALA A 222 -3.84 -3.20 17.83
CA ALA A 222 -4.88 -2.97 18.82
C ALA A 222 -5.89 -4.14 18.89
N GLU A 223 -6.28 -4.71 17.74
CA GLU A 223 -7.15 -5.90 17.69
C GLU A 223 -6.50 -7.10 18.38
N VAL A 224 -5.21 -7.36 18.11
CA VAL A 224 -4.46 -8.43 18.77
C VAL A 224 -4.41 -8.22 20.29
N GLU A 225 -4.15 -6.99 20.75
CA GLU A 225 -4.07 -6.70 22.18
C GLU A 225 -5.45 -6.79 22.85
N GLN A 226 -6.52 -6.38 22.16
CA GLN A 226 -7.89 -6.55 22.64
C GLN A 226 -8.24 -8.04 22.78
N LEU A 227 -7.96 -8.85 21.77
CA LEU A 227 -8.16 -10.30 21.83
C LEU A 227 -7.39 -10.93 22.98
N ARG A 228 -6.12 -10.53 23.17
CA ARG A 228 -5.29 -10.98 24.29
C ARG A 228 -5.92 -10.61 25.64
N SER A 229 -6.41 -9.38 25.80
CA SER A 229 -7.06 -8.93 27.03
C SER A 229 -8.34 -9.70 27.32
N THR A 230 -9.19 -9.91 26.31
CA THR A 230 -10.42 -10.72 26.45
C THR A 230 -10.10 -12.16 26.82
N LEU A 231 -9.10 -12.78 26.19
CA LEU A 231 -8.66 -14.13 26.53
C LEU A 231 -8.16 -14.23 27.98
N LEU A 232 -7.29 -13.31 28.42
CA LEU A 232 -6.79 -13.28 29.80
C LEU A 232 -7.92 -13.11 30.83
N SER A 233 -8.91 -12.28 30.51
CA SER A 233 -10.09 -12.08 31.38
C SER A 233 -10.93 -13.36 31.49
N SER A 234 -11.23 -14.02 30.37
CA SER A 234 -11.98 -15.29 30.37
C SER A 234 -11.23 -16.37 31.15
N VAL A 235 -9.93 -16.54 30.87
CA VAL A 235 -9.09 -17.52 31.56
C VAL A 235 -9.06 -17.27 33.06
N SER A 236 -8.96 -16.01 33.48
CA SER A 236 -8.97 -15.66 34.91
C SER A 236 -10.30 -16.05 35.58
N HIS A 237 -11.43 -15.87 34.88
CA HIS A 237 -12.73 -16.29 35.38
C HIS A 237 -12.84 -17.82 35.47
N ASP A 238 -12.41 -18.52 34.42
CA ASP A 238 -12.50 -19.98 34.30
C ASP A 238 -11.58 -20.71 35.28
N LEU A 239 -10.48 -20.08 35.72
CA LEU A 239 -9.63 -20.58 36.80
C LEU A 239 -10.20 -20.29 38.19
N LYS A 240 -10.91 -19.16 38.38
CA LYS A 240 -11.43 -18.75 39.69
C LYS A 240 -12.57 -19.65 40.18
N SER A 241 -13.42 -20.14 39.27
CA SER A 241 -14.55 -21.00 39.61
C SER A 241 -14.14 -22.35 40.25
N PRO A 242 -13.30 -23.19 39.60
CA PRO A 242 -12.82 -24.44 40.20
C PRO A 242 -12.02 -24.20 41.49
N LEU A 243 -11.22 -23.13 41.54
CA LEU A 243 -10.47 -22.77 42.74
C LEU A 243 -11.41 -22.45 43.92
N SER A 244 -12.49 -21.71 43.67
CA SER A 244 -13.47 -21.35 44.69
C SER A 244 -14.23 -22.59 45.19
N ALA A 245 -14.56 -23.52 44.29
CA ALA A 245 -15.17 -24.80 44.65
C ALA A 245 -14.24 -25.67 45.52
N MET A 246 -12.96 -25.79 45.15
CA MET A 246 -11.95 -26.49 45.97
C MET A 246 -11.79 -25.86 47.35
N MET A 247 -11.70 -24.53 47.43
CA MET A 247 -11.58 -23.81 48.69
C MET A 247 -12.81 -24.03 49.58
N GLY A 248 -14.02 -23.93 49.03
CA GLY A 248 -15.25 -24.16 49.79
C GLY A 248 -15.38 -25.60 50.32
N ALA A 249 -15.00 -26.59 49.51
CA ALA A 249 -14.99 -27.98 49.93
C ALA A 249 -13.95 -28.24 51.04
N ALA A 250 -12.76 -27.65 50.93
CA ALA A 250 -11.70 -27.76 51.93
C ALA A 250 -12.04 -27.04 53.25
N GLU A 251 -12.65 -25.85 53.18
CA GLU A 251 -13.15 -25.11 54.35
C GLU A 251 -14.25 -25.90 55.07
N THR A 252 -15.19 -26.49 54.31
CA THR A 252 -16.26 -27.33 54.87
C THR A 252 -15.69 -28.55 55.58
N LEU A 253 -14.72 -29.24 54.97
CA LEU A 253 -14.02 -30.37 55.60
C LEU A 253 -13.33 -29.93 56.90
N ARG A 254 -12.69 -28.75 56.93
CA ARG A 254 -11.97 -28.25 58.11
C ARG A 254 -12.90 -27.83 59.25
N GLU A 255 -14.00 -27.14 58.93
CA GLU A 255 -14.87 -26.52 59.94
C GLU A 255 -15.97 -27.44 60.47
N LEU A 256 -16.43 -28.39 59.65
CA LEU A 256 -17.52 -29.31 59.99
C LEU A 256 -17.03 -30.75 60.19
N ASP A 257 -15.73 -31.00 60.30
CA ASP A 257 -15.14 -32.35 60.33
C ASP A 257 -15.91 -33.30 61.27
N GLU A 258 -16.12 -32.92 62.53
CA GLU A 258 -16.80 -33.75 63.54
C GLU A 258 -18.29 -33.97 63.26
N LYS A 259 -18.92 -33.17 62.39
CA LYS A 259 -20.34 -33.21 62.05
C LYS A 259 -20.64 -33.88 60.71
N LEU A 260 -19.61 -34.14 59.89
CA LEU A 260 -19.76 -34.74 58.57
C LEU A 260 -19.78 -36.27 58.67
N THR A 261 -20.66 -36.89 57.89
CA THR A 261 -20.62 -38.35 57.72
C THR A 261 -19.39 -38.77 56.91
N LEU A 262 -19.02 -40.04 56.96
CA LEU A 262 -17.96 -40.57 56.09
C LEU A 262 -18.26 -40.36 54.60
N GLN A 263 -19.54 -40.41 54.22
CA GLN A 263 -19.98 -40.18 52.85
C GLN A 263 -19.75 -38.71 52.44
N ASP A 264 -20.16 -37.76 53.27
CA ASP A 264 -19.96 -36.32 52.99
C ASP A 264 -18.47 -35.96 52.88
N ARG A 265 -17.63 -36.56 53.73
CA ARG A 265 -16.16 -36.39 53.66
C ARG A 265 -15.61 -36.89 52.32
N PHE A 266 -16.05 -38.06 51.87
CA PHE A 266 -15.65 -38.61 50.58
C PHE A 266 -16.08 -37.71 49.42
N GLU A 267 -17.32 -37.19 49.44
CA GLU A 267 -17.82 -36.30 48.38
C GLU A 267 -17.06 -34.96 48.32
N LEU A 268 -16.71 -34.38 49.47
CA LEU A 268 -15.92 -33.14 49.53
C LEU A 268 -14.49 -33.37 49.02
N VAL A 269 -13.86 -34.48 49.39
CA VAL A 269 -12.53 -34.85 48.87
C VAL A 269 -12.58 -35.13 47.37
N ASP A 270 -13.61 -35.83 46.89
CA ASP A 270 -13.79 -36.12 45.47
C ASP A 270 -14.01 -34.83 44.66
N THR A 271 -14.79 -33.88 45.19
CA THR A 271 -14.96 -32.55 44.60
C THR A 271 -13.62 -31.83 44.45
N ILE A 272 -12.76 -31.84 45.48
CA ILE A 272 -11.43 -31.22 45.40
C ILE A 272 -10.58 -31.89 44.31
N ILE A 273 -10.57 -33.22 44.23
CA ILE A 273 -9.79 -33.97 43.24
C ILE A 273 -10.30 -33.68 41.81
N GLN A 274 -11.62 -33.68 41.60
CA GLN A 274 -12.21 -33.40 40.30
C GLN A 274 -11.92 -31.98 39.83
N GLU A 275 -12.10 -30.97 40.69
CA GLU A 275 -11.82 -29.58 40.36
C GLU A 275 -10.33 -29.30 40.15
N SER A 276 -9.43 -29.96 40.90
CA SER A 276 -7.99 -29.89 40.68
C SER A 276 -7.59 -30.48 39.34
N SER A 277 -8.18 -31.61 38.94
CA SER A 277 -7.94 -32.23 37.63
C SER A 277 -8.47 -31.36 36.49
N ARG A 278 -9.64 -30.73 36.68
CA ARG A 278 -10.18 -29.75 35.72
C ARG A 278 -9.24 -28.55 35.57
N LEU A 279 -8.74 -27.99 36.68
CA LEU A 279 -7.82 -26.85 36.66
C LEU A 279 -6.50 -27.18 35.93
N ASP A 280 -5.93 -28.36 36.17
CA ASP A 280 -4.70 -28.81 35.50
C ASP A 280 -4.90 -28.91 33.97
N ASN A 281 -6.02 -29.49 33.53
CA ASN A 281 -6.37 -29.53 32.11
C ASN A 281 -6.54 -28.12 31.51
N TYR A 282 -7.15 -27.18 32.24
CA TYR A 282 -7.27 -25.77 31.80
C TYR A 282 -5.90 -25.11 31.64
N ILE A 283 -4.98 -25.31 32.59
CA ILE A 283 -3.63 -24.76 32.54
C ILE A 283 -2.85 -25.35 31.36
N GLN A 284 -2.93 -26.66 31.12
CA GLN A 284 -2.28 -27.29 29.97
C GLN A 284 -2.81 -26.73 28.65
N ASN A 285 -4.14 -26.63 28.51
CA ASN A 285 -4.75 -26.04 27.32
C ASN A 285 -4.30 -24.59 27.08
N LEU A 286 -4.14 -23.79 28.15
CA LEU A 286 -3.62 -22.43 28.07
C LEU A 286 -2.15 -22.38 27.65
N LEU A 287 -1.31 -23.25 28.23
CA LEU A 287 0.10 -23.37 27.88
C LEU A 287 0.29 -23.78 26.41
N ASP A 288 -0.57 -24.65 25.91
CA ASP A 288 -0.54 -25.06 24.51
C ASP A 288 -0.93 -23.90 23.59
N ILE A 289 -2.00 -23.15 23.90
CA ILE A 289 -2.39 -21.94 23.14
C ILE A 289 -1.28 -20.88 23.14
N THR A 290 -0.59 -20.67 24.27
CA THR A 290 0.50 -19.69 24.36
C THR A 290 1.75 -20.12 23.59
N LYS A 291 2.07 -21.42 23.55
CA LYS A 291 3.13 -21.95 22.69
C LYS A 291 2.86 -21.70 21.20
N PHE A 292 1.60 -21.81 20.75
CA PHE A 292 1.25 -21.57 19.34
C PHE A 292 1.14 -20.09 18.95
N SER A 293 0.87 -19.20 19.90
CA SER A 293 0.63 -17.78 19.62
C SER A 293 1.89 -16.91 19.62
N ASP A 294 2.99 -17.35 20.25
CA ASP A 294 4.26 -16.63 20.18
C ASP A 294 5.02 -16.94 18.88
N LYS A 295 5.72 -15.94 18.35
CA LYS A 295 6.30 -15.97 16.99
C LYS A 295 7.31 -17.11 16.82
N GLY A 296 6.86 -18.16 16.13
CA GLY A 296 7.73 -19.15 15.50
C GLY A 296 7.82 -20.49 16.22
N VAL A 297 6.70 -21.19 16.38
CA VAL A 297 6.78 -22.65 16.54
C VAL A 297 7.43 -23.19 15.27
N LYS A 298 8.67 -23.65 15.39
CA LYS A 298 9.35 -24.37 14.32
C LYS A 298 8.63 -25.69 14.15
N ILE A 299 7.75 -25.77 13.15
CA ILE A 299 6.99 -26.99 12.85
C ILE A 299 7.98 -28.01 12.26
N GLU A 300 8.31 -29.02 13.04
CA GLU A 300 9.17 -30.14 12.61
C GLU A 300 8.26 -31.23 12.04
N LYS A 301 8.31 -31.44 10.72
CA LYS A 301 7.45 -32.38 10.01
C LYS A 301 8.22 -33.65 9.66
N ASP A 302 7.55 -34.78 9.78
CA ASP A 302 8.04 -36.07 9.29
C ASP A 302 6.92 -36.84 8.60
N TRP A 303 7.27 -37.88 7.85
CA TRP A 303 6.32 -38.79 7.21
C TRP A 303 5.79 -39.79 8.23
N VAL A 304 4.50 -39.67 8.59
CA VAL A 304 3.86 -40.54 9.59
C VAL A 304 2.55 -41.11 9.07
N SER A 305 2.24 -42.35 9.45
CA SER A 305 0.99 -43.00 9.07
C SER A 305 -0.20 -42.41 9.82
N ILE A 306 -1.28 -42.07 9.11
CA ILE A 306 -2.54 -41.67 9.76
C ILE A 306 -3.08 -42.77 10.69
N ASP A 307 -2.82 -44.04 10.37
CA ASP A 307 -3.26 -45.18 11.18
C ASP A 307 -2.57 -45.17 12.54
N ASP A 308 -1.30 -44.77 12.59
CA ASP A 308 -0.52 -44.67 13.82
C ASP A 308 -1.04 -43.51 14.69
N ILE A 309 -1.31 -42.36 14.05
CA ILE A 309 -1.90 -41.18 14.70
C ILE A 309 -3.26 -41.53 15.32
N ILE A 310 -4.19 -42.11 14.53
CA ILE A 310 -5.52 -42.49 15.02
C ILE A 310 -5.40 -43.56 16.13
N SER A 311 -4.50 -44.54 15.98
CA SER A 311 -4.27 -45.57 16.99
C SER A 311 -3.75 -44.98 18.31
N SER A 312 -2.84 -44.01 18.25
CA SER A 312 -2.34 -43.27 19.42
C SER A 312 -3.46 -42.52 20.12
N VAL A 313 -4.28 -41.79 19.36
CA VAL A 313 -5.44 -41.04 19.86
C VAL A 313 -6.46 -41.96 20.55
N LEU A 314 -6.83 -43.08 19.92
CA LEU A 314 -7.79 -44.04 20.47
C LEU A 314 -7.26 -44.72 21.74
N LYS A 315 -5.98 -45.11 21.76
CA LYS A 315 -5.35 -45.66 22.98
C LYS A 315 -5.41 -44.66 24.14
N ARG A 316 -5.15 -43.38 23.87
CA ARG A 316 -5.26 -42.31 24.87
C ARG A 316 -6.71 -42.13 25.33
N LEU A 317 -7.66 -42.08 24.40
CA LEU A 317 -9.09 -41.94 24.69
C LEU A 317 -9.60 -43.06 25.62
N TYR A 318 -9.38 -44.34 25.27
CA TYR A 318 -9.88 -45.48 26.04
C TYR A 318 -9.27 -45.59 27.45
N ARG A 319 -8.12 -44.96 27.70
CA ARG A 319 -7.53 -44.90 29.04
C ARG A 319 -8.37 -44.05 30.01
N PHE A 320 -8.95 -42.95 29.51
CA PHE A 320 -9.72 -41.99 30.32
C PHE A 320 -11.24 -42.17 30.17
N PHE A 321 -11.71 -42.63 29.01
CA PHE A 321 -13.13 -42.84 28.69
C PHE A 321 -13.40 -44.31 28.34
N LYS A 322 -13.41 -45.19 29.35
CA LYS A 322 -13.53 -46.65 29.18
C LYS A 322 -14.85 -47.13 28.55
N GLY A 323 -15.89 -46.29 28.54
CA GLY A 323 -17.21 -46.61 27.97
C GLY A 323 -17.42 -46.12 26.53
N SER A 324 -16.52 -45.31 25.98
CA SER A 324 -16.69 -44.73 24.65
C SER A 324 -16.60 -45.79 23.57
N LYS A 325 -17.50 -45.71 22.59
CA LYS A 325 -17.49 -46.55 21.39
C LYS A 325 -17.04 -45.70 20.21
N VAL A 326 -15.94 -46.07 19.56
CA VAL A 326 -15.44 -45.36 18.37
C VAL A 326 -15.35 -46.32 17.20
N LYS A 327 -15.97 -45.95 16.08
CA LYS A 327 -15.90 -46.69 14.81
C LYS A 327 -14.90 -45.98 13.89
N TYR A 328 -13.87 -46.68 13.46
CA TYR A 328 -12.85 -46.16 12.54
C TYR A 328 -12.96 -46.83 11.17
N GLU A 329 -13.09 -46.03 10.11
CA GLU A 329 -13.14 -46.49 8.72
C GLU A 329 -12.17 -45.69 7.85
N LYS A 330 -11.42 -46.38 6.99
CA LYS A 330 -10.46 -45.79 6.06
C LYS A 330 -10.82 -46.17 4.63
N GLU A 331 -10.94 -45.17 3.76
CA GLU A 331 -11.15 -45.35 2.32
C GLU A 331 -9.90 -44.91 1.55
N GLY A 332 -9.25 -45.86 0.87
CA GLY A 332 -8.07 -45.64 0.00
C GLY A 332 -6.77 -46.26 0.53
N GLU A 333 -5.77 -46.35 -0.36
CA GLU A 333 -4.46 -46.99 -0.08
C GLU A 333 -3.38 -46.01 0.42
N GLY A 334 -3.70 -44.72 0.53
CA GLY A 334 -2.80 -43.72 1.14
C GLY A 334 -2.67 -43.90 2.65
N SER A 335 -1.49 -43.68 3.22
CA SER A 335 -1.30 -43.74 4.68
C SER A 335 -0.39 -42.66 5.25
N LEU A 336 0.60 -42.19 4.49
CA LEU A 336 1.64 -41.30 5.02
C LEU A 336 1.26 -39.82 4.84
N LEU A 337 1.44 -39.05 5.92
CA LEU A 337 1.25 -37.61 6.01
C LEU A 337 2.56 -36.95 6.38
N TYR A 338 2.91 -35.86 5.70
CA TYR A 338 4.08 -35.04 6.05
C TYR A 338 3.69 -33.95 7.04
N VAL A 339 3.64 -34.29 8.32
CA VAL A 339 3.07 -33.47 9.40
C VAL A 339 3.93 -33.55 10.66
N GLN A 340 3.67 -32.67 11.62
CA GLN A 340 4.17 -32.84 12.98
C GLN A 340 3.17 -33.68 13.76
N THR A 341 3.55 -34.93 14.08
CA THR A 341 2.68 -35.96 14.65
C THR A 341 1.96 -35.50 15.89
N GLU A 342 2.68 -34.87 16.82
CA GLU A 342 2.16 -34.47 18.13
C GLU A 342 1.02 -33.46 17.99
N LEU A 343 1.12 -32.54 17.02
CA LEU A 343 0.11 -31.51 16.78
C LEU A 343 -1.19 -32.10 16.21
N ILE A 344 -1.05 -33.03 15.26
CA ILE A 344 -2.20 -33.68 14.63
C ILE A 344 -2.86 -34.65 15.61
N GLU A 345 -2.09 -35.42 16.37
CA GLU A 345 -2.62 -36.27 17.44
C GLU A 345 -3.42 -35.46 18.46
N GLN A 346 -2.88 -34.31 18.89
CA GLN A 346 -3.58 -33.45 19.84
C GLN A 346 -4.86 -32.82 19.27
N ALA A 347 -4.82 -32.36 18.02
CA ALA A 347 -6.00 -31.82 17.34
C ALA A 347 -7.13 -32.87 17.21
N ILE A 348 -6.79 -34.08 16.77
CA ILE A 348 -7.76 -35.18 16.63
C ILE A 348 -8.26 -35.61 18.02
N TYR A 349 -7.36 -35.77 19.00
CA TYR A 349 -7.76 -36.14 20.36
C TYR A 349 -8.75 -35.14 20.97
N ASN A 350 -8.52 -33.84 20.83
CA ASN A 350 -9.42 -32.81 21.36
C ASN A 350 -10.84 -32.91 20.76
N ILE A 351 -10.94 -33.18 19.45
CA ILE A 351 -12.25 -33.34 18.79
C ILE A 351 -12.92 -34.64 19.21
N VAL A 352 -12.18 -35.75 19.23
CA VAL A 352 -12.72 -37.07 19.60
C VAL A 352 -13.11 -37.13 21.08
N GLU A 353 -12.34 -36.49 21.97
CA GLU A 353 -12.70 -36.34 23.38
C GLU A 353 -14.01 -35.57 23.53
N ASN A 354 -14.14 -34.45 22.81
CA ASN A 354 -15.35 -33.64 22.82
C ASN A 354 -16.57 -34.46 22.35
N ALA A 355 -16.45 -35.11 21.20
CA ALA A 355 -17.47 -36.02 20.67
C ALA A 355 -17.87 -37.12 21.68
N SER A 356 -16.87 -37.76 22.29
CA SER A 356 -17.09 -38.86 23.26
C SER A 356 -17.76 -38.41 24.55
N ARG A 357 -17.59 -37.14 24.95
CA ARG A 357 -18.18 -36.56 26.15
C ARG A 357 -19.68 -36.27 25.98
N TYR A 358 -20.12 -35.97 24.76
CA TYR A 358 -21.51 -35.57 24.47
C TYR A 358 -22.33 -36.64 23.74
N THR A 359 -21.69 -37.72 23.27
CA THR A 359 -22.38 -38.87 22.67
C THR A 359 -23.12 -39.67 23.75
N PRO A 360 -24.41 -40.01 23.58
CA PRO A 360 -25.14 -40.89 24.50
C PRO A 360 -24.51 -42.29 24.62
N ASP A 361 -24.63 -42.96 25.78
CA ASP A 361 -24.00 -44.27 26.07
C ASP A 361 -24.33 -45.40 25.07
N ASN A 362 -25.42 -45.27 24.33
CA ASN A 362 -25.88 -46.25 23.33
C ASN A 362 -25.35 -46.00 21.91
N ASP A 363 -24.64 -44.91 21.67
CA ASP A 363 -24.17 -44.52 20.34
C ASP A 363 -22.64 -44.57 20.22
N TYR A 364 -22.11 -44.27 19.04
CA TYR A 364 -20.67 -44.28 18.75
C TYR A 364 -20.20 -43.03 18.02
N VAL A 365 -18.94 -42.66 18.27
CA VAL A 365 -18.24 -41.64 17.47
C VAL A 365 -17.70 -42.30 16.21
N SER A 366 -17.97 -41.74 15.03
CA SER A 366 -17.50 -42.25 13.74
C SER A 366 -16.31 -41.44 13.25
N ILE A 367 -15.16 -42.08 13.04
CA ILE A 367 -13.97 -41.50 12.42
C ILE A 367 -13.81 -42.08 11.02
N ARG A 368 -13.96 -41.26 9.98
CA ARG A 368 -13.74 -41.66 8.58
C ARG A 368 -12.54 -40.92 8.00
N VAL A 369 -11.63 -41.67 7.37
CA VAL A 369 -10.47 -41.12 6.68
C VAL A 369 -10.58 -41.37 5.18
N LYS A 370 -10.51 -40.31 4.38
CA LYS A 370 -10.49 -40.39 2.91
C LYS A 370 -9.25 -39.73 2.36
N PHE A 371 -8.61 -40.39 1.41
CA PHE A 371 -7.47 -39.83 0.67
C PHE A 371 -7.90 -39.34 -0.70
N ASN A 372 -7.37 -38.17 -1.09
CA ASN A 372 -7.40 -37.64 -2.45
C ASN A 372 -5.96 -37.26 -2.85
N ASP A 373 -5.70 -37.02 -4.13
CA ASP A 373 -4.36 -36.74 -4.69
C ASP A 373 -3.65 -35.53 -4.04
N ARG A 374 -4.38 -34.67 -3.32
CA ARG A 374 -3.84 -33.44 -2.70
C ARG A 374 -3.97 -33.35 -1.20
N TYR A 375 -4.85 -34.14 -0.56
CA TYR A 375 -5.12 -34.01 0.87
C TYR A 375 -5.71 -35.29 1.46
N CYS A 376 -5.54 -35.42 2.78
CA CYS A 376 -6.21 -36.41 3.61
C CYS A 376 -7.35 -35.73 4.36
N LEU A 377 -8.58 -36.23 4.21
CA LEU A 377 -9.76 -35.76 4.91
C LEU A 377 -10.04 -36.69 6.09
N VAL A 378 -10.04 -36.14 7.30
CA VAL A 378 -10.45 -36.85 8.53
C VAL A 378 -11.79 -36.27 8.97
N SER A 379 -12.84 -37.08 8.95
CA SER A 379 -14.18 -36.71 9.39
C SER A 379 -14.47 -37.39 10.73
N ILE A 380 -14.85 -36.60 11.73
CA ILE A 380 -15.25 -37.08 13.07
C ILE A 380 -16.70 -36.67 13.24
N GLU A 381 -17.59 -37.65 13.41
CA GLU A 381 -19.04 -37.44 13.55
C GLU A 381 -19.52 -38.03 14.88
N ASP A 382 -20.38 -37.31 15.57
CA ASP A 382 -21.06 -37.73 16.79
C ASP A 382 -22.57 -37.49 16.67
N ASN A 383 -23.35 -38.22 17.47
CA ASN A 383 -24.81 -38.08 17.56
C ASN A 383 -25.20 -37.42 18.90
N GLY A 384 -24.37 -36.50 19.40
CA GLY A 384 -24.68 -35.68 20.55
C GLY A 384 -25.85 -34.73 20.30
N PRO A 385 -26.28 -33.96 21.32
CA PRO A 385 -27.43 -33.05 21.24
C PRO A 385 -27.22 -31.81 20.34
N GLY A 386 -26.11 -31.74 19.60
CA GLY A 386 -25.68 -30.59 18.80
C GLY A 386 -26.02 -30.72 17.33
#